data_AF-R9GWP1-F1
#
_entry.id   AF-R9GWP1-F1
#
_cell.length_a   1.000
_cell.length_b   1.000
_cell.length_c   1.000
_cell.angle_alpha   90.00
_cell.angle_beta   90.00
_cell.angle_gamma   90.00
#
_symmetry.space_group_name_H-M   'P 1'
#
loop_
_entity.id
_entity.type
_entity.pdbx_description
1 polymer ?
#
loop_
_entity_poly.entity_id
_entity_poly.type
_entity_poly.pdbx_seq_one_letter_code
_entity_poly.pdbx_strand_id
1 'polypeptide(L)'
;MKKGYLVGHQGALAYGVNWKYKPGRSDIKDVTGDYPALYGWELGGLELGAKMNLDSVPFDKMRHYIEEGYRRGGVITISWHGTNPYTGKTAWDPTPGTVAAILPGAEKHDVYQAQLDKIAHFLLSLKGPKGELIPVLFRPLHELTGGWFWWGAKSSSVDEFKTLFQYTVK
;
A
#
# COMPACT_ATOMS: atom_id res chain seq x y z
N MET A 1 10.01 -13.57 25.55
CA MET A 1 11.21 -12.70 25.44
C MET A 1 11.27 -12.09 24.05
N LYS A 2 11.67 -10.82 23.93
CA LYS A 2 11.83 -10.12 22.65
C LYS A 2 13.15 -10.57 21.99
N LYS A 3 13.10 -11.04 20.73
CA LYS A 3 14.26 -11.62 20.02
C LYS A 3 15.04 -10.64 19.15
N GLY A 4 14.51 -9.46 18.88
CA GLY A 4 15.17 -8.44 18.05
C GLY A 4 14.18 -7.46 17.42
N TYR A 5 14.67 -6.68 16.46
CA TYR A 5 13.90 -5.77 15.62
C TYR A 5 14.19 -6.07 14.14
N LEU A 6 13.16 -6.05 13.30
CA LEU A 6 13.31 -6.18 11.86
C LEU A 6 13.62 -4.81 11.27
N VAL A 7 14.64 -4.71 10.42
CA VAL A 7 14.92 -3.51 9.62
C VAL A 7 14.12 -3.58 8.33
N GLY A 8 13.41 -2.51 7.99
CA GLY A 8 12.56 -2.44 6.79
C GLY A 8 12.98 -1.35 5.81
N HIS A 9 12.69 -1.57 4.53
CA HIS A 9 12.94 -0.60 3.47
C HIS A 9 11.83 -0.65 2.40
N GLN A 10 11.28 0.52 2.06
CA GLN A 10 10.25 0.69 1.04
C GLN A 10 10.89 0.64 -0.36
N GLY A 11 10.29 -0.11 -1.30
CA GLY A 11 10.77 -0.18 -2.68
C GLY A 11 12.13 -0.86 -2.87
N ALA A 12 12.59 -1.61 -1.87
CA ALA A 12 13.98 -2.02 -1.70
C ALA A 12 14.61 -2.81 -2.86
N LEU A 13 13.80 -3.47 -3.69
CA LEU A 13 14.24 -4.25 -4.86
C LEU A 13 13.91 -3.59 -6.20
N ALA A 14 13.07 -2.54 -6.18
CA ALA A 14 12.62 -1.88 -7.40
C ALA A 14 13.63 -0.84 -7.89
N TYR A 15 14.21 -0.07 -6.98
CA TYR A 15 15.17 0.97 -7.30
C TYR A 15 15.99 1.36 -6.06
N GLY A 16 17.00 2.18 -6.31
CA GLY A 16 17.80 2.83 -5.29
C GLY A 16 18.44 4.09 -5.88
N VAL A 17 19.37 4.69 -5.15
CA VAL A 17 20.05 5.89 -5.62
C VAL A 17 20.86 5.54 -6.88
N ASN A 18 20.54 6.19 -8.00
CA ASN A 18 21.18 6.01 -9.32
C ASN A 18 20.92 4.67 -10.04
N TRP A 19 19.91 3.89 -9.66
CA TRP A 19 19.53 2.69 -10.42
C TRP A 19 18.04 2.33 -10.29
N LYS A 20 17.50 1.66 -11.32
CA LYS A 20 16.14 1.09 -11.32
C LYS A 20 16.14 -0.30 -11.95
N TYR A 21 15.29 -1.18 -11.43
CA TYR A 21 14.94 -2.50 -11.95
C TYR A 21 16.15 -3.43 -12.23
N LYS A 22 17.19 -3.34 -11.40
CA LYS A 22 18.33 -4.26 -11.48
C LYS A 22 18.03 -5.52 -10.67
N PRO A 23 18.00 -6.72 -11.30
CA PRO A 23 17.64 -7.96 -10.61
C PRO A 23 18.48 -8.20 -9.36
N GLY A 24 17.83 -8.52 -8.23
CA GLY A 24 18.49 -8.84 -6.96
C GLY A 24 19.27 -7.69 -6.30
N ARG A 25 19.17 -6.46 -6.81
CA ARG A 25 19.86 -5.31 -6.22
C ARG A 25 19.01 -4.69 -5.10
N SER A 26 19.68 -4.17 -4.07
CA SER A 26 19.07 -3.37 -3.01
C SER A 26 20.13 -2.48 -2.37
N ASP A 27 19.85 -1.20 -2.15
CA ASP A 27 20.81 -0.30 -1.49
C ASP A 27 21.18 -0.79 -0.08
N ILE A 28 20.23 -1.38 0.66
CA ILE A 28 20.51 -2.00 1.97
C ILE A 28 21.52 -3.13 1.81
N LYS A 29 21.31 -4.04 0.84
CA LYS A 29 22.22 -5.17 0.60
C LYS A 29 23.59 -4.73 0.09
N ASP A 30 23.64 -3.72 -0.77
CA ASP A 30 24.89 -3.19 -1.30
C ASP A 30 25.76 -2.60 -0.18
N VAL A 31 25.14 -2.02 0.87
CA VAL A 31 25.85 -1.42 2.00
C VAL A 31 26.15 -2.42 3.13
N THR A 32 25.19 -3.28 3.48
CA THR A 32 25.27 -4.12 4.69
C THR A 32 25.66 -5.57 4.41
N GLY A 33 25.57 -6.01 3.16
CA GLY A 33 25.78 -7.40 2.75
C GLY A 33 24.51 -8.28 2.84
N ASP A 34 23.40 -7.79 3.37
CA ASP A 34 22.14 -8.55 3.50
C ASP A 34 20.91 -7.71 3.10
N TYR A 35 19.83 -8.38 2.70
CA TYR A 35 18.57 -7.70 2.36
C TYR A 35 17.85 -7.17 3.61
N PRO A 36 16.92 -6.19 3.47
CA PRO A 36 16.04 -5.83 4.58
C PRO A 36 15.18 -7.03 4.99
N ALA A 37 14.86 -7.12 6.27
CA ALA A 37 14.00 -8.17 6.79
C ALA A 37 12.50 -7.88 6.56
N LEU A 38 12.14 -6.61 6.39
CA LEU A 38 10.78 -6.14 6.06
C LEU A 38 10.79 -5.36 4.73
N TYR A 39 10.01 -5.82 3.77
CA TYR A 39 9.92 -5.23 2.43
C TYR A 39 8.64 -4.41 2.31
N GLY A 40 8.78 -3.10 2.13
CA GLY A 40 7.66 -2.19 1.97
C GLY A 40 7.30 -1.95 0.50
N TRP A 41 6.00 -1.97 0.19
CA TRP A 41 5.45 -1.69 -1.14
C TRP A 41 4.24 -0.76 -1.08
N GLU A 42 3.81 -0.24 -2.23
CA GLU A 42 2.82 0.84 -2.33
C GLU A 42 1.87 0.61 -3.51
N LEU A 43 0.56 0.68 -3.27
CA LEU A 43 -0.47 0.35 -4.26
C LEU A 43 -1.14 1.54 -4.94
N GLY A 44 -0.82 2.79 -4.60
CA GLY A 44 -1.50 3.96 -5.14
C GLY A 44 -1.44 4.00 -6.67
N GLY A 45 -2.59 4.17 -7.31
CA GLY A 45 -2.78 4.07 -8.76
C GLY A 45 -3.33 2.72 -9.22
N LEU A 46 -3.19 1.64 -8.43
CA LEU A 46 -3.78 0.33 -8.73
C LEU A 46 -5.30 0.43 -8.87
N GLU A 47 -5.92 1.22 -8.02
CA GLU A 47 -7.37 1.42 -8.00
C GLU A 47 -7.90 2.11 -9.26
N LEU A 48 -7.04 2.74 -10.04
CA LEU A 48 -7.36 3.33 -11.35
C LEU A 48 -7.22 2.33 -12.51
N GLY A 49 -6.73 1.12 -12.24
CA GLY A 49 -6.33 0.17 -13.30
C GLY A 49 -5.02 0.54 -13.98
N ALA A 50 -4.17 1.36 -13.33
CA ALA A 50 -2.86 1.70 -13.86
C ALA A 50 -1.94 0.47 -13.90
N LYS A 51 -0.97 0.46 -14.83
CA LYS A 51 0.04 -0.61 -14.92
C LYS A 51 1.17 -0.45 -13.89
N MET A 52 1.35 0.76 -13.36
CA MET A 52 2.39 1.12 -12.42
C MET A 52 1.79 1.93 -11.28
N ASN A 53 2.42 1.85 -10.10
CA ASN A 53 2.03 2.70 -8.99
C ASN A 53 2.48 4.16 -9.19
N LEU A 54 2.12 5.04 -8.25
CA LEU A 54 2.47 6.46 -8.28
C LEU A 54 3.98 6.77 -8.34
N ASP A 55 4.83 5.82 -7.95
CA ASP A 55 6.30 5.94 -7.99
C ASP A 55 6.92 5.29 -9.23
N SER A 56 6.10 5.00 -10.25
CA SER A 56 6.48 4.36 -11.51
C SER A 56 6.93 2.90 -11.40
N VAL A 57 6.61 2.18 -10.30
CA VAL A 57 6.89 0.75 -10.15
C VAL A 57 5.78 -0.07 -10.80
N PRO A 58 6.06 -0.90 -11.84
CA PRO A 58 5.05 -1.77 -12.44
C PRO A 58 4.51 -2.81 -11.45
N PHE A 59 3.19 -2.99 -11.39
CA PHE A 59 2.56 -3.93 -10.45
C PHE A 59 2.98 -5.39 -10.71
N ASP A 60 3.24 -5.76 -11.96
CA ASP A 60 3.75 -7.09 -12.30
C ASP A 60 5.15 -7.32 -11.73
N LYS A 61 6.03 -6.31 -11.81
CA LYS A 61 7.37 -6.37 -11.19
C LYS A 61 7.27 -6.37 -9.66
N MET A 62 6.40 -5.54 -9.10
CA MET A 62 6.14 -5.49 -7.66
C MET A 62 5.73 -6.86 -7.12
N ARG A 63 4.86 -7.58 -7.82
CA ARG A 63 4.48 -8.95 -7.47
C ARG A 63 5.70 -9.89 -7.41
N HIS A 64 6.54 -9.86 -8.44
CA HIS A 64 7.78 -10.65 -8.47
C HIS A 64 8.72 -10.28 -7.31
N TYR A 65 8.86 -8.99 -6.98
CA TYR A 65 9.69 -8.55 -5.86
C TYR A 65 9.13 -8.97 -4.50
N ILE A 66 7.80 -8.96 -4.34
CA ILE A 66 7.12 -9.48 -3.15
C ILE A 66 7.38 -10.99 -3.00
N GLU A 67 7.22 -11.76 -4.07
CA GLU A 67 7.51 -13.19 -4.10
C GLU A 67 8.98 -13.48 -3.77
N GLU A 68 9.91 -12.70 -4.30
CA GLU A 68 11.34 -12.79 -3.97
C GLU A 68 11.61 -12.52 -2.49
N GLY A 69 11.05 -11.44 -1.93
CA GLY A 69 11.21 -11.09 -0.52
C GLY A 69 10.65 -12.19 0.40
N TYR A 70 9.45 -12.68 0.08
CA TYR A 70 8.81 -13.78 0.82
C TYR A 70 9.62 -15.07 0.75
N ARG A 71 10.12 -15.45 -0.44
CA ARG A 71 10.95 -16.65 -0.63
C ARG A 71 12.25 -16.61 0.17
N ARG A 72 12.78 -15.41 0.47
CA ARG A 72 13.95 -15.21 1.34
C ARG A 72 13.62 -15.26 2.84
N GLY A 73 12.35 -15.46 3.22
CA GLY A 73 11.89 -15.41 4.60
C GLY A 73 11.60 -14.00 5.12
N GLY A 74 11.55 -13.01 4.21
CA GLY A 74 11.21 -11.63 4.54
C GLY A 74 9.73 -11.43 4.85
N VAL A 75 9.44 -10.40 5.65
CA VAL A 75 8.08 -9.94 5.91
C VAL A 75 7.67 -8.92 4.87
N ILE A 76 6.43 -8.96 4.41
CA ILE A 76 5.88 -8.02 3.42
C ILE A 76 4.93 -7.04 4.12
N THR A 77 5.11 -5.75 3.87
CA THR A 77 4.15 -4.70 4.27
C THR A 77 3.78 -3.84 3.07
N ILE A 78 2.53 -3.43 3.00
CA ILE A 78 1.99 -2.69 1.87
C ILE A 78 1.17 -1.50 2.37
N SER A 79 1.52 -0.30 1.90
CA SER A 79 0.71 0.91 2.05
C SER A 79 -0.13 1.19 0.82
N TRP A 80 -1.06 2.13 0.96
CA TRP A 80 -1.91 2.57 -0.15
C TRP A 80 -2.19 4.08 -0.07
N HIS A 81 -1.61 4.81 -1.02
CA HIS A 81 -1.91 6.20 -1.34
C HIS A 81 -2.97 6.27 -2.44
N GLY A 82 -4.16 5.79 -2.13
CA GLY A 82 -5.29 5.77 -3.07
C GLY A 82 -5.78 7.16 -3.44
N THR A 83 -6.20 7.31 -4.70
CA THR A 83 -6.90 8.50 -5.19
C THR A 83 -8.14 8.82 -4.36
N ASN A 84 -8.42 10.12 -4.20
CA ASN A 84 -9.60 10.62 -3.51
C ASN A 84 -10.86 10.13 -4.26
N PRO A 85 -11.69 9.26 -3.65
CA PRO A 85 -12.87 8.68 -4.31
C PRO A 85 -13.99 9.70 -4.56
N TYR A 86 -13.99 10.84 -3.87
CA TYR A 86 -14.95 11.91 -4.09
C TYR A 86 -14.59 12.79 -5.27
N THR A 87 -13.32 13.20 -5.39
CA THR A 87 -12.86 14.17 -6.40
C THR A 87 -12.13 13.56 -7.59
N GLY A 88 -11.70 12.29 -7.49
CA GLY A 88 -10.86 11.62 -8.48
C GLY A 88 -9.39 12.09 -8.49
N LYS A 89 -8.99 12.98 -7.57
CA LYS A 89 -7.61 13.50 -7.47
C LYS A 89 -6.71 12.57 -6.64
N THR A 90 -5.48 12.98 -6.38
CA THR A 90 -4.49 12.18 -5.63
C THR A 90 -4.85 12.00 -4.16
N ALA A 91 -4.08 11.18 -3.44
CA ALA A 91 -4.20 11.01 -1.99
C ALA A 91 -4.07 12.34 -1.22
N TRP A 92 -3.34 13.32 -1.78
CA TRP A 92 -3.04 14.63 -1.19
C TRP A 92 -4.09 15.71 -1.51
N ASP A 93 -5.31 15.32 -1.86
CA ASP A 93 -6.44 16.24 -2.05
C ASP A 93 -7.37 16.21 -0.82
N PRO A 94 -7.12 17.03 0.23
CA PRO A 94 -7.86 16.99 1.48
C PRO A 94 -9.24 17.68 1.39
N THR A 95 -9.97 17.48 0.28
CA THR A 95 -11.29 18.08 0.06
C THR A 95 -12.23 17.73 1.22
N PRO A 96 -12.75 18.72 1.98
CA PRO A 96 -13.66 18.48 3.09
C PRO A 96 -14.91 17.71 2.65
N GLY A 97 -15.39 16.80 3.51
CA GLY A 97 -16.56 15.96 3.20
C GLY A 97 -16.24 14.71 2.37
N THR A 98 -14.98 14.49 1.96
CA THR A 98 -14.58 13.29 1.21
C THR A 98 -14.97 12.02 1.96
N VAL A 99 -14.65 11.90 3.25
CA VAL A 99 -14.96 10.67 4.01
C VAL A 99 -16.46 10.49 4.17
N ALA A 100 -17.21 11.55 4.50
CA ALA A 100 -18.66 11.50 4.58
C ALA A 100 -19.31 10.99 3.28
N ALA A 101 -18.79 11.40 2.12
CA ALA A 101 -19.31 11.01 0.81
C ALA A 101 -19.10 9.53 0.46
N ILE A 102 -18.20 8.81 1.14
CA ILE A 102 -17.87 7.40 0.84
C ILE A 102 -18.28 6.38 1.91
N LEU A 103 -18.82 6.84 3.05
CA LEU A 103 -19.33 5.93 4.06
C LEU A 103 -20.47 5.05 3.50
N PRO A 104 -20.75 3.88 4.10
CA PRO A 104 -21.84 3.01 3.67
C PRO A 104 -23.17 3.77 3.49
N GLY A 105 -23.74 3.67 2.28
CA GLY A 105 -24.98 4.36 1.89
C GLY A 105 -24.81 5.80 1.38
N ALA A 106 -23.59 6.35 1.37
CA ALA A 106 -23.29 7.67 0.81
C ALA A 106 -23.04 7.61 -0.72
N GLU A 107 -23.10 8.77 -1.37
CA GLU A 107 -23.13 8.89 -2.84
C GLU A 107 -21.91 8.33 -3.59
N LYS A 108 -20.75 8.24 -2.94
CA LYS A 108 -19.49 7.73 -3.52
C LYS A 108 -19.03 6.42 -2.88
N HIS A 109 -19.91 5.76 -2.13
CA HIS A 109 -19.59 4.49 -1.49
C HIS A 109 -19.11 3.44 -2.49
N ASP A 110 -19.86 3.25 -3.58
CA ASP A 110 -19.53 2.26 -4.62
C ASP A 110 -18.19 2.55 -5.31
N VAL A 111 -17.79 3.83 -5.39
CA VAL A 111 -16.48 4.22 -5.93
C VAL A 111 -15.37 3.71 -5.00
N TYR A 112 -15.51 3.97 -3.69
CA TYR A 112 -14.52 3.49 -2.71
C TYR A 112 -14.50 1.96 -2.63
N GLN A 113 -15.65 1.29 -2.69
CA GLN A 113 -15.73 -0.17 -2.74
C GLN A 113 -15.02 -0.73 -3.98
N ALA A 114 -15.27 -0.18 -5.17
CA ALA A 114 -14.59 -0.62 -6.38
C ALA A 114 -13.06 -0.40 -6.33
N GLN A 115 -12.59 0.63 -5.62
CA GLN A 115 -11.17 0.82 -5.35
C GLN A 115 -10.63 -0.30 -4.45
N LEU A 116 -11.33 -0.61 -3.34
CA LEU A 116 -10.97 -1.70 -2.43
C LEU A 116 -10.95 -3.07 -3.12
N ASP A 117 -11.90 -3.35 -4.02
CA ASP A 117 -11.95 -4.61 -4.78
C ASP A 117 -10.67 -4.83 -5.60
N LYS A 118 -10.14 -3.77 -6.21
CA LYS A 118 -8.87 -3.86 -6.96
C LYS A 118 -7.68 -4.13 -6.03
N ILE A 119 -7.67 -3.53 -4.85
CA ILE A 119 -6.66 -3.82 -3.82
C ILE A 119 -6.76 -5.28 -3.37
N ALA A 120 -7.97 -5.76 -3.05
CA ALA A 120 -8.23 -7.14 -2.66
C ALA A 120 -7.78 -8.13 -3.73
N HIS A 121 -8.12 -7.88 -5.00
CA HIS A 121 -7.69 -8.71 -6.12
C HIS A 121 -6.16 -8.80 -6.24
N PHE A 122 -5.44 -7.68 -6.08
CA PHE A 122 -3.98 -7.70 -6.08
C PHE A 122 -3.44 -8.51 -4.90
N LEU A 123 -3.92 -8.30 -3.68
CA LEU A 123 -3.47 -9.03 -2.49
C LEU A 123 -3.73 -10.53 -2.60
N LEU A 124 -4.91 -10.95 -3.08
CA LEU A 124 -5.26 -12.36 -3.29
C LEU A 124 -4.40 -13.05 -4.36
N SER A 125 -3.80 -12.25 -5.24
CA SER A 125 -2.96 -12.73 -6.32
C SER A 125 -1.49 -12.98 -5.91
N LEU A 126 -1.10 -12.56 -4.71
CA LEU A 126 0.25 -12.77 -4.17
C LEU A 126 0.37 -14.22 -3.66
N LYS A 127 1.07 -15.07 -4.42
CA LYS A 127 1.22 -16.50 -4.11
C LYS A 127 2.66 -16.88 -3.84
N GLY A 128 2.88 -17.66 -2.79
CA GLY A 128 4.16 -18.25 -2.46
C GLY A 128 4.50 -19.44 -3.37
N PRO A 129 5.70 -20.02 -3.19
CA PRO A 129 6.22 -21.08 -4.05
C PRO A 129 5.41 -22.39 -3.99
N LYS A 130 4.52 -22.57 -2.99
CA LYS A 130 3.61 -23.73 -2.90
C LYS A 130 2.17 -23.36 -3.27
N GLY A 131 1.92 -22.15 -3.80
CA GLY A 131 0.59 -21.65 -4.13
C GLY A 131 -0.19 -21.08 -2.94
N GLU A 132 0.39 -21.03 -1.75
CA GLU A 132 -0.16 -20.40 -0.55
C GLU A 132 -0.25 -18.87 -0.71
N LEU A 133 -1.15 -18.21 0.02
CA LEU A 133 -1.16 -16.75 0.06
C LEU A 133 0.09 -16.23 0.79
N ILE A 134 0.72 -15.19 0.23
CA ILE A 134 1.80 -14.48 0.91
C ILE A 134 1.18 -13.61 2.03
N PRO A 135 1.61 -13.75 3.30
CA PRO A 135 1.16 -12.88 4.38
C PRO A 135 1.60 -11.43 4.15
N VAL A 136 0.66 -10.49 4.30
CA VAL A 136 0.90 -9.06 4.12
C VAL A 136 0.45 -8.26 5.34
N LEU A 137 1.33 -7.41 5.85
CA LEU A 137 0.97 -6.34 6.78
C LEU A 137 0.41 -5.16 5.98
N PHE A 138 -0.90 -5.16 5.74
CA PHE A 138 -1.58 -4.08 5.03
C PHE A 138 -1.79 -2.87 5.96
N ARG A 139 -1.35 -1.70 5.50
CA ARG A 139 -1.34 -0.44 6.27
C ARG A 139 -2.05 0.68 5.49
N PRO A 140 -3.38 0.59 5.30
CA PRO A 140 -4.17 1.62 4.64
C PRO A 140 -4.37 2.85 5.56
N LEU A 141 -4.79 3.98 4.97
CA LEU A 141 -5.27 5.16 5.72
C LEU A 141 -4.29 5.65 6.81
N HIS A 142 -3.00 5.61 6.50
CA HIS A 142 -1.91 5.93 7.42
C HIS A 142 -1.80 7.44 7.68
N GLU A 143 -1.12 7.80 8.77
CA GLU A 143 -0.91 9.21 9.15
C GLU A 143 -2.21 10.03 9.31
N LEU A 144 -3.29 9.36 9.71
CA LEU A 144 -4.65 9.92 9.84
C LEU A 144 -4.75 11.19 10.69
N THR A 145 -3.81 11.40 11.62
CA THR A 145 -3.79 12.59 12.49
C THR A 145 -3.31 13.84 11.76
N GLY A 146 -2.67 13.67 10.59
CA GLY A 146 -2.29 14.74 9.70
C GLY A 146 -3.47 15.33 8.92
N GLY A 147 -3.21 16.44 8.23
CA GLY A 147 -4.20 17.15 7.41
C GLY A 147 -3.89 17.18 5.92
N TRP A 148 -2.94 16.35 5.46
CA TRP A 148 -2.45 16.34 4.08
C TRP A 148 -3.15 15.30 3.20
N PHE A 149 -3.75 14.26 3.78
CA PHE A 149 -4.50 13.25 3.04
C PHE A 149 -6.00 13.46 3.11
N TRP A 150 -6.74 12.95 2.12
CA TRP A 150 -8.21 13.03 2.08
C TRP A 150 -8.93 12.28 3.21
N TRP A 151 -8.24 11.33 3.85
CA TRP A 151 -8.72 10.64 5.06
C TRP A 151 -8.21 11.25 6.37
N GLY A 152 -7.44 12.35 6.28
CA GLY A 152 -6.82 12.98 7.44
C GLY A 152 -7.78 13.84 8.27
N ALA A 153 -7.31 14.30 9.42
CA ALA A 153 -8.07 15.07 10.41
C ALA A 153 -8.68 16.39 9.89
N LYS A 154 -8.26 16.92 8.73
CA LYS A 154 -8.88 18.10 8.09
C LYS A 154 -10.08 17.76 7.20
N SER A 155 -10.23 16.49 6.83
CA SER A 155 -11.20 16.03 5.83
C SER A 155 -12.20 15.01 6.38
N SER A 156 -11.98 14.56 7.62
CA SER A 156 -12.84 13.60 8.32
C SER A 156 -12.96 13.91 9.81
N SER A 157 -14.14 13.67 10.38
CA SER A 157 -14.32 13.54 11.83
C SER A 157 -13.74 12.21 12.34
N VAL A 158 -13.57 12.11 13.67
CA VAL A 158 -13.08 10.88 14.32
C VAL A 158 -14.00 9.69 14.05
N ASP A 159 -15.32 9.89 14.09
CA ASP A 159 -16.29 8.81 13.91
C ASP A 159 -16.43 8.41 12.43
N GLU A 160 -16.33 9.37 11.51
CA GLU A 160 -16.22 9.10 10.08
C GLU A 160 -14.98 8.23 9.78
N PHE A 161 -13.81 8.60 10.31
CA PHE A 161 -12.58 7.82 10.10
C PHE A 161 -12.70 6.41 10.67
N LYS A 162 -13.23 6.25 11.90
CA LYS A 162 -13.44 4.93 12.49
C LYS A 162 -14.36 4.06 11.63
N THR A 163 -15.45 4.64 11.12
CA THR A 163 -16.40 3.94 10.25
C THR A 163 -15.73 3.51 8.95
N LEU A 164 -14.96 4.41 8.32
CA LEU A 164 -14.19 4.11 7.12
C LEU A 164 -13.18 2.98 7.35
N PHE A 165 -12.40 3.05 8.44
CA PHE A 165 -11.40 2.04 8.76
C PHE A 165 -12.05 0.68 9.05
N GLN A 166 -13.15 0.64 9.79
CA GLN A 166 -13.90 -0.59 10.04
C GLN A 166 -14.48 -1.19 8.77
N TYR A 167 -14.99 -0.37 7.85
CA TYR A 167 -15.47 -0.84 6.56
C TYR A 167 -14.33 -1.45 5.72
N THR A 168 -13.15 -0.81 5.73
CA THR A 168 -11.97 -1.27 4.98
C THR A 168 -11.47 -2.66 5.41
N VAL A 169 -11.71 -3.04 6.66
CA VAL A 169 -11.17 -4.27 7.27
C VAL A 169 -12.20 -5.41 7.34
N LYS A 170 -13.50 -5.12 7.20
CA LYS A 170 -14.58 -6.11 7.24
C LYS A 170 -14.74 -6.82 5.92
#